data_AF-A0A532EGL5-F1
#
_entry.id   AF-A0A532EGL5-F1
#
_cell.length_a   1.000
_cell.length_b   1.000
_cell.length_c   1.000
_cell.angle_alpha   90.00
_cell.angle_beta   90.00
_cell.angle_gamma   90.00
#
_symmetry.space_group_name_H-M   'P 1'
#
loop_
_entity.id
_entity.type
_entity.pdbx_description
1 polymer ?
#
loop_
_entity_poly.entity_id
_entity_poly.type
_entity_poly.pdbx_seq_one_letter_code
_entity_poly.pdbx_strand_id
1 'polypeptide(L)'
;MDRVDWVFAGLLALSVAILCLLVARSMPSFLFQSMDFWFEADTLREISNMSRVHDDHYRTSVHPLFSLLTFIPVYIAKHALTTSPLRAVLLITGVVGGLWAWTLYLLFRLLGCRRLDATVFTLLGLCSASALFWLPVPNSYSWGSLSIMLALVLLLFAEQRTFGATAYVIASALTLSFTVTNWMAGLLVTLVRWPWKQAVQLSVNALCVVVLLWGVQKLIFPTAEFFI
;
A
#
# COMPACT_ATOMS: atom_id res chain seq x y z
N MET A 1 13.45 -18.17 -6.80
CA MET A 1 14.23 -17.12 -6.12
C MET A 1 15.17 -17.75 -5.13
N ASP A 2 16.39 -17.25 -5.03
CA ASP A 2 17.38 -17.74 -4.06
C ASP A 2 17.58 -16.77 -2.88
N ARG A 3 18.44 -17.13 -1.92
CA ARG A 3 18.73 -16.30 -0.74
C ARG A 3 19.33 -14.93 -1.12
N VAL A 4 20.11 -14.89 -2.21
CA VAL A 4 20.75 -13.65 -2.68
C VAL A 4 19.69 -12.67 -3.17
N ASP A 5 18.67 -13.16 -3.90
CA ASP A 5 17.53 -12.34 -4.33
C ASP A 5 16.84 -11.67 -3.14
N TRP A 6 16.60 -12.40 -2.04
CA TRP A 6 15.93 -11.86 -0.86
C TRP A 6 16.76 -10.81 -0.12
N VAL A 7 18.06 -11.07 0.06
CA VAL A 7 18.97 -10.10 0.68
C VAL A 7 19.06 -8.84 -0.16
N PHE A 8 19.24 -8.99 -1.48
CA PHE A 8 19.32 -7.86 -2.40
C PHE A 8 18.04 -7.02 -2.39
N ALA A 9 16.88 -7.67 -2.51
CA ALA A 9 15.60 -6.99 -2.46
C ALA A 9 15.43 -6.24 -1.12
N GLY A 10 15.83 -6.86 0.00
CA GLY A 10 15.77 -6.23 1.33
C GLY A 10 16.66 -4.99 1.46
N LEU A 11 17.89 -5.05 0.94
CA LEU A 11 18.81 -3.90 0.91
C LEU A 11 18.28 -2.78 0.02
N LEU A 12 17.71 -3.13 -1.14
CA LEU A 12 17.06 -2.16 -2.03
C LEU A 12 15.86 -1.49 -1.33
N ALA A 13 15.01 -2.28 -0.67
CA ALA A 13 13.87 -1.77 0.10
C ALA A 13 14.31 -0.77 1.16
N LEU A 14 15.33 -1.13 1.95
CA LEU A 14 15.88 -0.25 2.99
C LEU A 14 16.46 1.03 2.39
N SER A 15 17.21 0.93 1.29
CA SER A 15 17.81 2.07 0.61
C SER A 15 16.76 3.04 0.08
N VAL A 16 15.70 2.53 -0.57
CA VAL A 16 14.59 3.34 -1.07
C VAL A 16 13.78 3.95 0.07
N ALA A 17 13.57 3.21 1.16
CA ALA A 17 12.86 3.77 2.33
C ALA A 17 13.62 4.93 2.97
N ILE A 18 14.94 4.80 3.11
CA ILE A 18 15.82 5.88 3.58
C ILE A 18 15.77 7.06 2.60
N LEU A 19 15.90 6.80 1.29
CA LEU A 19 15.87 7.85 0.28
C LEU A 19 14.55 8.62 0.28
N CYS A 20 13.41 7.93 0.35
CA CYS A 20 12.10 8.56 0.48
C CYS A 20 12.03 9.47 1.70
N LEU A 21 12.55 9.01 2.85
CA LEU A 21 12.59 9.81 4.07
C LEU A 21 13.51 11.04 3.95
N LEU A 22 14.67 10.90 3.29
CA LEU A 22 15.60 12.01 3.05
C LEU A 22 14.99 13.04 2.10
N VAL A 23 14.36 12.59 1.01
CA VAL A 23 13.66 13.44 0.06
C VAL A 23 12.52 14.19 0.77
N ALA A 24 11.67 13.48 1.53
CA ALA A 24 10.58 14.11 2.27
C ALA A 24 11.08 15.15 3.30
N ARG A 25 12.23 14.91 3.94
CA ARG A 25 12.83 15.88 4.87
C ARG A 25 13.45 17.10 4.18
N SER A 26 13.86 16.96 2.92
CA SER A 26 14.39 18.06 2.13
C SER A 26 13.29 18.98 1.56
N MET A 27 12.04 18.51 1.56
CA MET A 27 10.90 19.27 1.09
C MET A 27 10.52 20.38 2.08
N PRO A 28 10.11 21.57 1.59
CA PRO A 28 9.56 22.62 2.43
C PRO A 28 8.36 22.15 3.25
N SER A 29 8.31 22.47 4.53
CA SER A 29 7.27 21.97 5.44
C SER A 29 5.85 22.39 5.06
N PHE A 30 5.68 23.51 4.35
CA PHE A 30 4.36 23.98 3.91
C PHE A 30 3.67 22.98 2.98
N LEU A 31 4.43 22.16 2.23
CA LEU A 31 3.89 21.11 1.37
C LEU A 31 3.14 20.01 2.15
N PHE A 32 3.43 19.86 3.45
CA PHE A 32 2.77 18.90 4.33
C PHE A 32 1.69 19.54 5.21
N GLN A 33 1.47 20.85 5.08
CA GLN A 33 0.59 21.66 5.93
C GLN A 33 -0.52 22.36 5.13
N SER A 34 -0.60 22.13 3.83
CA SER A 34 -1.53 22.81 2.93
C SER A 34 -2.13 21.81 1.95
N MET A 35 -3.38 22.06 1.56
CA MET A 35 -4.10 21.25 0.56
C MET A 35 -3.64 21.62 -0.85
N ASP A 36 -3.67 20.66 -1.76
CA ASP A 36 -3.56 20.84 -3.22
C ASP A 36 -2.23 21.39 -3.77
N PHE A 37 -1.22 21.61 -2.93
CA PHE A 37 0.07 22.15 -3.37
C PHE A 37 0.94 21.14 -4.15
N TRP A 38 0.80 19.85 -3.85
CA TRP A 38 1.60 18.81 -4.49
C TRP A 38 0.82 18.16 -5.62
N PHE A 39 0.76 18.83 -6.78
CA PHE A 39 -0.02 18.37 -7.95
C PHE A 39 -1.49 18.06 -7.59
N GLU A 40 -2.14 18.96 -6.83
CA GLU A 40 -3.52 18.79 -6.35
C GLU A 40 -3.71 17.57 -5.44
N ALA A 41 -2.65 17.08 -4.80
CA ALA A 41 -2.74 16.01 -3.84
C ALA A 41 -3.29 16.48 -2.49
N ASP A 42 -4.17 15.65 -1.93
CA ASP A 42 -4.74 15.77 -0.59
C ASP A 42 -3.74 15.44 0.56
N THR A 43 -2.45 15.80 0.42
CA THR A 43 -1.38 15.35 1.33
C THR A 43 -1.66 15.68 2.80
N LEU A 44 -2.20 16.86 3.11
CA LEU A 44 -2.57 17.24 4.48
C LEU A 44 -3.66 16.33 5.04
N ARG A 45 -4.71 16.02 4.25
CA ARG A 45 -5.77 15.09 4.66
C ARG A 45 -5.20 13.70 4.89
N GLU A 46 -4.32 13.21 4.02
CA GLU A 46 -3.75 11.88 4.20
C GLU A 46 -2.84 11.79 5.43
N ILE A 47 -2.00 12.80 5.69
CA ILE A 47 -1.22 12.89 6.94
C ILE A 47 -2.13 12.86 8.16
N SER A 48 -3.25 13.58 8.08
CA SER A 48 -4.24 13.61 9.15
C SER A 48 -4.88 12.24 9.37
N ASN A 49 -5.41 11.62 8.31
CA ASN A 49 -6.02 10.30 8.35
C ASN A 49 -5.08 9.22 8.92
N MET A 50 -3.80 9.35 8.63
CA MET A 50 -2.76 8.44 9.10
C MET A 50 -2.38 8.66 10.57
N SER A 51 -2.73 9.77 11.21
CA SER A 51 -2.15 10.15 12.51
C SER A 51 -3.12 10.69 13.56
N ARG A 52 -4.35 11.02 13.17
CA ARG A 52 -5.39 11.60 14.03
C ARG A 52 -6.67 10.82 13.88
N VAL A 53 -7.41 10.74 14.99
CA VAL A 53 -8.62 9.91 15.09
C VAL A 53 -9.90 10.73 14.87
N HIS A 54 -9.85 12.02 15.18
CA HIS A 54 -11.00 12.92 15.19
C HIS A 54 -11.00 13.93 14.03
N ASP A 55 -10.07 13.79 13.09
CA ASP A 55 -10.04 14.61 11.89
C ASP A 55 -11.00 14.01 10.84
N ASP A 56 -11.01 14.55 9.62
CA ASP A 56 -12.00 14.20 8.61
C ASP A 56 -11.64 12.93 7.81
N HIS A 57 -12.36 11.85 8.10
CA HIS A 57 -12.19 10.53 7.46
C HIS A 57 -13.29 10.21 6.42
N TYR A 58 -13.94 11.20 5.80
CA TYR A 58 -15.10 11.00 4.91
C TYR A 58 -14.86 10.14 3.65
N ARG A 59 -13.63 10.05 3.14
CA ARG A 59 -13.29 9.38 1.86
C ARG A 59 -13.35 7.85 1.89
N THR A 60 -14.01 7.24 2.87
CA THR A 60 -14.18 5.78 2.97
C THR A 60 -14.95 5.19 1.78
N SER A 61 -15.78 5.97 1.10
CA SER A 61 -16.41 5.61 -0.17
C SER A 61 -15.41 5.32 -1.30
N VAL A 62 -14.23 5.95 -1.25
CA VAL A 62 -13.16 5.78 -2.24
C VAL A 62 -12.07 4.86 -1.70
N HIS A 63 -11.73 5.00 -0.42
CA HIS A 63 -10.63 4.34 0.27
C HIS A 63 -11.14 3.61 1.54
N PRO A 64 -11.86 2.48 1.41
CA PRO A 64 -12.65 1.86 2.48
C PRO A 64 -11.93 1.70 3.81
N LEU A 65 -10.70 1.20 3.82
CA LEU A 65 -9.93 0.95 5.06
C LEU A 65 -8.61 1.72 5.12
N PHE A 66 -8.43 2.78 4.33
CA PHE A 66 -7.18 3.53 4.32
C PHE A 66 -6.84 4.06 5.72
N SER A 67 -7.78 4.71 6.39
CA SER A 67 -7.58 5.26 7.74
C SER A 67 -7.14 4.16 8.72
N LEU A 68 -7.86 3.04 8.76
CA LEU A 68 -7.55 1.93 9.66
C LEU A 68 -6.16 1.33 9.37
N LEU A 69 -5.88 1.00 8.10
CA LEU A 69 -4.66 0.28 7.72
C LEU A 69 -3.40 1.15 7.81
N THR A 70 -3.53 2.46 7.65
CA THR A 70 -2.39 3.39 7.70
C THR A 70 -2.18 4.00 9.08
N PHE A 71 -3.24 4.21 9.86
CA PHE A 71 -3.15 4.75 11.22
C PHE A 71 -2.40 3.80 12.16
N ILE A 72 -2.69 2.49 12.12
CA ILE A 72 -2.09 1.51 13.03
C ILE A 72 -0.54 1.53 12.97
N PRO A 73 0.12 1.37 11.81
CA PRO A 73 1.58 1.40 11.76
C PRO A 73 2.15 2.77 12.14
N VAL A 74 1.47 3.87 11.82
CA VAL A 74 1.92 5.22 12.21
C VAL A 74 1.81 5.43 13.72
N TYR A 75 0.72 4.98 14.34
CA TYR A 75 0.52 5.02 15.78
C TYR A 75 1.63 4.25 16.49
N ILE A 76 1.90 3.01 16.06
CA ILE A 76 2.99 2.19 16.61
C ILE A 76 4.33 2.91 16.46
N ALA A 77 4.67 3.42 15.27
CA ALA A 77 5.93 4.12 15.04
C ALA A 77 6.07 5.39 15.90
N LYS A 78 5.00 6.18 16.01
CA LYS A 78 4.95 7.40 16.82
C LYS A 78 5.27 7.10 18.28
N HIS A 79 4.63 6.09 18.86
CA HIS A 79 4.76 5.74 20.26
C HIS A 79 6.05 4.97 20.57
N ALA A 80 6.43 4.00 19.73
CA ALA A 80 7.66 3.24 19.92
C ALA A 80 8.93 4.10 19.80
N LEU A 81 8.92 5.12 18.94
CA LEU A 81 10.07 6.00 18.70
C LEU A 81 9.96 7.35 19.41
N THR A 82 8.86 7.61 20.12
CA THR A 82 8.58 8.88 20.81
C THR A 82 8.82 10.09 19.89
N THR A 83 8.19 10.07 18.71
CA THR A 83 8.40 11.07 17.66
C THR A 83 7.12 11.85 17.34
N SER A 84 7.23 12.92 16.55
CA SER A 84 6.07 13.69 16.15
C SER A 84 5.19 12.92 15.16
N PRO A 85 3.86 13.20 15.10
CA PRO A 85 2.95 12.56 14.15
C PRO A 85 3.45 12.63 12.70
N LEU A 86 3.89 13.81 12.25
CA LEU A 86 4.43 13.99 10.90
C LEU A 86 5.67 13.10 10.65
N ARG A 87 6.60 13.02 11.60
CA ARG A 87 7.79 12.17 11.46
C ARG A 87 7.44 10.69 11.39
N ALA A 88 6.44 10.24 12.16
CA ALA A 88 5.94 8.87 12.09
C ALA A 88 5.28 8.58 10.74
N VAL A 89 4.47 9.50 10.22
CA VAL A 89 3.87 9.38 8.88
C VAL A 89 4.95 9.29 7.81
N LEU A 90 5.92 10.22 7.79
CA LEU A 90 7.01 10.20 6.80
C LEU A 90 7.86 8.93 6.89
N LEU A 91 8.07 8.38 8.10
CA LEU A 91 8.76 7.11 8.27
C LEU A 91 7.98 5.96 7.63
N ILE A 92 6.69 5.85 7.91
CA ILE A 92 5.84 4.80 7.35
C ILE A 92 5.70 4.96 5.83
N THR A 93 5.56 6.18 5.32
CA THR A 93 5.60 6.48 3.88
C THR A 93 6.90 6.00 3.24
N GLY A 94 8.05 6.24 3.88
CA GLY A 94 9.34 5.69 3.44
C GLY A 94 9.35 4.16 3.42
N VAL A 95 8.86 3.50 4.48
CA VAL A 95 8.75 2.03 4.52
C VAL A 95 7.88 1.50 3.37
N VAL A 96 6.76 2.15 3.08
CA VAL A 96 5.89 1.80 1.93
C VAL A 96 6.64 1.96 0.61
N GLY A 97 7.41 3.05 0.43
CA GLY A 97 8.28 3.22 -0.74
C GLY A 97 9.33 2.11 -0.89
N GLY A 98 9.92 1.68 0.22
CA GLY A 98 10.82 0.53 0.26
C GLY A 98 10.14 -0.78 -0.13
N LEU A 99 8.97 -1.06 0.45
CA LEU A 99 8.15 -2.24 0.11
C LEU A 99 7.69 -2.20 -1.35
N TRP A 100 7.41 -1.01 -1.88
CA TRP A 100 7.08 -0.82 -3.29
C TRP A 100 8.24 -1.26 -4.18
N ALA A 101 9.45 -0.77 -3.93
CA ALA A 101 10.65 -1.14 -4.68
C ALA A 101 10.97 -2.64 -4.58
N TRP A 102 10.85 -3.19 -3.36
CA TRP A 102 11.01 -4.61 -3.09
C TRP A 102 10.04 -5.44 -3.93
N THR A 103 8.75 -5.12 -3.87
CA THR A 103 7.70 -5.87 -4.56
C THR A 103 7.86 -5.78 -6.08
N LEU A 104 8.26 -4.60 -6.59
CA LEU A 104 8.53 -4.43 -8.02
C LEU A 104 9.71 -5.32 -8.47
N TYR A 105 10.81 -5.36 -7.71
CA TYR A 105 11.92 -6.27 -7.99
C TYR A 105 11.47 -7.74 -7.97
N LEU A 106 10.66 -8.12 -6.98
CA LEU A 106 10.11 -9.48 -6.89
C LEU A 106 9.27 -9.85 -8.11
N LEU A 107 8.41 -8.95 -8.58
CA LEU A 107 7.58 -9.20 -9.77
C LEU A 107 8.45 -9.53 -10.97
N PHE A 108 9.48 -8.74 -11.25
CA PHE A 108 10.41 -9.04 -12.36
C PHE A 108 11.15 -10.37 -12.16
N ARG A 109 11.58 -10.69 -10.93
CA ARG A 109 12.22 -11.98 -10.64
C ARG A 109 11.27 -13.17 -10.81
N LEU A 110 10.00 -13.02 -10.45
CA LEU A 110 8.96 -14.04 -10.61
C LEU A 110 8.52 -14.22 -12.06
N LEU A 111 8.59 -13.15 -12.88
CA LEU A 111 8.41 -13.20 -14.33
C LEU A 111 9.59 -13.86 -15.07
N GLY A 112 10.67 -14.21 -14.36
CA GLY A 112 11.82 -14.93 -14.92
C GLY A 112 12.97 -14.04 -15.39
N CYS A 113 12.91 -12.71 -15.22
CA CYS A 113 14.02 -11.80 -15.53
C CYS A 113 15.26 -12.15 -14.72
N ARG A 114 16.48 -12.08 -15.28
CA ARG A 114 17.71 -12.29 -14.50
C ARG A 114 17.85 -11.18 -13.44
N ARG A 115 18.70 -11.40 -12.43
CA ARG A 115 18.86 -10.42 -11.32
C ARG A 115 19.24 -9.03 -11.83
N LEU A 116 20.15 -8.96 -12.80
CA LEU A 116 20.58 -7.69 -13.40
C LEU A 116 19.42 -7.01 -14.13
N ASP A 117 18.68 -7.73 -14.96
CA ASP A 117 17.53 -7.19 -15.70
C ASP A 117 16.44 -6.69 -14.74
N ALA A 118 16.11 -7.50 -13.72
CA ALA A 118 15.16 -7.11 -12.68
C ALA A 118 15.61 -5.85 -11.93
N THR A 119 16.91 -5.75 -11.63
CA THR A 119 17.49 -4.55 -11.00
C THR A 119 17.35 -3.33 -11.89
N VAL A 120 17.73 -3.44 -13.16
CA VAL A 120 17.64 -2.34 -14.13
C VAL A 120 16.18 -1.88 -14.28
N PHE A 121 15.23 -2.81 -14.40
CA PHE A 121 13.82 -2.44 -14.52
C PHE A 121 13.25 -1.84 -13.23
N THR A 122 13.65 -2.32 -12.05
CA THR A 122 13.25 -1.70 -10.79
C THR A 122 13.83 -0.29 -10.65
N LEU A 123 15.10 -0.08 -11.02
CA LEU A 123 15.72 1.25 -11.03
C LEU A 123 15.03 2.18 -12.03
N LEU A 124 14.69 1.69 -13.22
CA LEU A 124 13.90 2.44 -14.21
C LEU A 124 12.53 2.84 -13.63
N GLY A 125 11.86 1.92 -12.92
CA GLY A 125 10.63 2.21 -12.20
C GLY A 125 10.82 3.29 -11.12
N LEU A 126 11.91 3.25 -10.38
CA LEU A 126 12.27 4.25 -9.36
C LEU A 126 12.61 5.63 -9.94
N CYS A 127 13.04 5.68 -11.20
CA CYS A 127 13.25 6.94 -11.93
C CYS A 127 11.98 7.48 -12.60
N SER A 128 10.85 6.76 -12.51
CA SER A 128 9.59 7.24 -13.07
C SER A 128 9.03 8.43 -12.28
N ALA A 129 8.20 9.24 -12.93
CA ALA A 129 7.49 10.34 -12.25
C ALA A 129 6.61 9.82 -11.09
N SER A 130 5.99 8.65 -11.25
CA SER A 130 5.26 7.98 -10.17
C SER A 130 6.15 7.80 -8.93
N ALA A 131 7.35 7.22 -9.11
CA ALA A 131 8.22 6.94 -7.99
C ALA A 131 8.81 8.21 -7.37
N LEU A 132 9.34 9.12 -8.19
CA LEU A 132 10.04 10.31 -7.72
C LEU A 132 9.12 11.31 -7.01
N PHE A 133 7.91 11.51 -7.52
CA PHE A 133 6.99 12.50 -6.96
C PHE A 133 6.07 11.93 -5.89
N TRP A 134 5.74 10.62 -5.92
CA TRP A 134 4.69 10.09 -5.06
C TRP A 134 5.17 9.14 -3.97
N LEU A 135 6.27 8.39 -4.12
CA LEU A 135 6.73 7.52 -3.03
C LEU A 135 7.23 8.29 -1.79
N PRO A 136 7.91 9.44 -1.91
CA PRO A 136 8.37 10.20 -0.74
C PRO A 136 7.27 10.96 0.01
N VAL A 137 6.13 11.21 -0.64
CA VAL A 137 5.06 12.08 -0.12
C VAL A 137 3.92 11.23 0.41
N PRO A 138 3.31 11.53 1.57
CA PRO A 138 2.13 10.81 2.04
C PRO A 138 0.95 10.92 1.07
N ASN A 139 0.45 9.78 0.59
CA ASN A 139 -0.71 9.69 -0.31
C ASN A 139 -1.33 8.29 -0.26
N SER A 140 -2.55 8.14 -0.78
CA SER A 140 -3.22 6.84 -0.96
C SER A 140 -2.70 6.05 -2.16
N TYR A 141 -2.14 6.71 -3.18
CA TYR A 141 -1.61 6.08 -4.39
C TYR A 141 -0.57 5.00 -4.11
N SER A 142 0.42 5.28 -3.26
CA SER A 142 1.55 4.38 -2.99
C SER A 142 1.09 3.09 -2.33
N TRP A 143 0.14 3.20 -1.39
CA TRP A 143 -0.50 2.05 -0.75
C TRP A 143 -1.36 1.25 -1.73
N GLY A 144 -2.15 1.93 -2.55
CA GLY A 144 -2.96 1.31 -3.60
C GLY A 144 -2.10 0.53 -4.60
N SER A 145 -1.04 1.16 -5.12
CA SER A 145 -0.08 0.53 -6.04
C SER A 145 0.59 -0.69 -5.41
N LEU A 146 1.06 -0.57 -4.16
CA LEU A 146 1.63 -1.70 -3.42
C LEU A 146 0.64 -2.86 -3.28
N SER A 147 -0.62 -2.57 -2.93
CA SER A 147 -1.64 -3.62 -2.78
C SER A 147 -1.90 -4.41 -4.07
N ILE A 148 -1.92 -3.73 -5.22
CA ILE A 148 -2.04 -4.37 -6.54
C ILE A 148 -0.82 -5.24 -6.81
N MET A 149 0.38 -4.71 -6.60
CA MET A 149 1.61 -5.47 -6.83
C MET A 149 1.68 -6.73 -5.95
N LEU A 150 1.23 -6.65 -4.69
CA LEU A 150 1.15 -7.82 -3.80
C LEU A 150 0.14 -8.86 -4.31
N ALA A 151 -1.01 -8.44 -4.86
CA ALA A 151 -1.95 -9.36 -5.50
C ALA A 151 -1.33 -10.05 -6.72
N LEU A 152 -0.55 -9.33 -7.53
CA LEU A 152 0.19 -9.90 -8.67
C LEU A 152 1.32 -10.84 -8.20
N VAL A 153 2.00 -10.52 -7.11
CA VAL A 153 2.99 -11.42 -6.49
C VAL A 153 2.33 -12.72 -6.03
N LEU A 154 1.15 -12.66 -5.40
CA LEU A 154 0.37 -13.84 -5.05
C LEU A 154 0.05 -14.67 -6.29
N LEU A 155 -0.41 -14.03 -7.37
CA LEU A 155 -0.71 -14.70 -8.63
C LEU A 155 0.51 -15.45 -9.17
N LEU A 156 1.67 -14.78 -9.27
CA LEU A 156 2.87 -15.40 -9.83
C LEU A 156 3.45 -16.49 -8.93
N PHE A 157 3.43 -16.32 -7.61
CA PHE A 157 3.82 -17.39 -6.70
C PHE A 157 2.87 -18.59 -6.77
N ALA A 158 1.59 -18.36 -7.06
CA ALA A 158 0.61 -19.42 -7.21
C ALA A 158 0.87 -20.33 -8.42
N GLU A 159 1.69 -19.91 -9.40
CA GLU A 159 2.19 -20.81 -10.46
C GLU A 159 3.23 -21.80 -9.93
N GLN A 160 3.94 -21.46 -8.86
CA GLN A 160 5.04 -22.26 -8.33
C GLN A 160 4.60 -23.16 -7.17
N ARG A 161 3.55 -22.76 -6.44
CA ARG A 161 3.00 -23.51 -5.30
C ARG A 161 1.53 -23.17 -5.09
N THR A 162 0.77 -24.08 -4.53
CA THR A 162 -0.63 -23.84 -4.21
C THR A 162 -0.78 -22.92 -2.99
N PHE A 163 -1.79 -22.06 -3.03
CA PHE A 163 -2.22 -21.24 -1.89
C PHE A 163 -3.68 -21.52 -1.57
N GLY A 164 -4.02 -21.49 -0.28
CA GLY A 164 -5.40 -21.62 0.16
C GLY A 164 -6.25 -20.39 -0.16
N ALA A 165 -7.58 -20.59 -0.12
CA ALA A 165 -8.59 -19.56 -0.33
C ALA A 165 -8.34 -18.26 0.46
N THR A 166 -7.87 -18.37 1.71
CA THR A 166 -7.61 -17.21 2.59
C THR A 166 -6.63 -16.21 1.99
N ALA A 167 -5.60 -16.66 1.26
CA ALA A 167 -4.64 -15.75 0.64
C ALA A 167 -5.29 -14.85 -0.42
N TYR A 168 -6.22 -15.40 -1.20
CA TYR A 168 -6.97 -14.68 -2.21
C TYR A 168 -7.99 -13.72 -1.59
N VAL A 169 -8.66 -14.12 -0.51
CA VAL A 169 -9.55 -13.24 0.25
C VAL A 169 -8.79 -12.05 0.82
N ILE A 170 -7.62 -12.29 1.43
CA ILE A 170 -6.77 -11.22 1.99
C ILE A 170 -6.28 -10.29 0.89
N ALA A 171 -5.75 -10.82 -0.22
CA ALA A 171 -5.28 -9.99 -1.33
C ALA A 171 -6.41 -9.15 -1.93
N SER A 172 -7.59 -9.75 -2.11
CA SER A 172 -8.77 -9.08 -2.62
C SER A 172 -9.25 -7.97 -1.69
N ALA A 173 -9.38 -8.26 -0.39
CA ALA A 173 -9.72 -7.27 0.63
C ALA A 173 -8.70 -6.14 0.71
N LEU A 174 -7.39 -6.44 0.63
CA LEU A 174 -6.32 -5.44 0.68
C LEU A 174 -6.38 -4.49 -0.53
N THR A 175 -6.62 -5.02 -1.74
CA THR A 175 -6.76 -4.18 -2.94
C THR A 175 -8.00 -3.26 -2.86
N LEU A 176 -9.13 -3.79 -2.40
CA LEU A 176 -10.36 -3.03 -2.16
C LEU A 176 -10.18 -1.94 -1.09
N SER A 177 -9.39 -2.23 -0.06
CA SER A 177 -9.20 -1.35 1.11
C SER A 177 -8.64 0.03 0.75
N PHE A 178 -7.75 0.09 -0.25
CA PHE A 178 -7.08 1.32 -0.62
C PHE A 178 -7.78 2.07 -1.73
N THR A 179 -8.37 1.39 -2.72
CA THR A 179 -9.25 2.05 -3.69
C THR A 179 -10.29 1.04 -4.16
N VAL A 180 -11.57 1.43 -4.23
CA VAL A 180 -12.63 0.54 -4.72
C VAL A 180 -12.33 0.00 -6.13
N THR A 181 -11.78 0.83 -7.03
CA THR A 181 -11.38 0.39 -8.37
C THR A 181 -10.18 -0.56 -8.38
N ASN A 182 -9.27 -0.44 -7.40
CA ASN A 182 -8.13 -1.36 -7.28
C ASN A 182 -8.58 -2.79 -6.95
N TRP A 183 -9.80 -2.97 -6.42
CA TRP A 183 -10.38 -4.28 -6.17
C TRP A 183 -10.39 -5.17 -7.42
N MET A 184 -10.44 -4.59 -8.62
CA MET A 184 -10.30 -5.32 -9.88
C MET A 184 -9.06 -6.23 -9.91
N ALA A 185 -7.93 -5.81 -9.34
CA ALA A 185 -6.75 -6.66 -9.25
C ALA A 185 -7.01 -7.92 -8.41
N GLY A 186 -7.62 -7.75 -7.23
CA GLY A 186 -8.02 -8.86 -6.36
C GLY A 186 -9.03 -9.81 -7.00
N LEU A 187 -10.04 -9.25 -7.69
CA LEU A 187 -11.05 -10.01 -8.42
C LEU A 187 -10.40 -10.85 -9.54
N LEU A 188 -9.56 -10.25 -10.36
CA LEU A 188 -8.89 -10.92 -11.48
C LEU A 188 -7.94 -12.03 -11.01
N VAL A 189 -7.11 -11.76 -9.99
CA VAL A 189 -6.20 -12.76 -9.42
C VAL A 189 -6.97 -13.97 -8.88
N THR A 190 -8.12 -13.72 -8.25
CA THR A 190 -8.98 -14.79 -7.74
C THR A 190 -9.66 -15.56 -8.88
N LEU A 191 -10.18 -14.85 -9.88
CA LEU A 191 -10.87 -15.44 -11.03
C LEU A 191 -9.96 -16.32 -11.89
N VAL A 192 -8.70 -15.92 -12.09
CA VAL A 192 -7.72 -16.71 -12.84
C VAL A 192 -7.40 -18.04 -12.14
N ARG A 193 -7.52 -18.09 -10.81
CA ARG A 193 -7.12 -19.25 -10.01
C ARG A 193 -8.24 -20.17 -9.58
N TRP A 194 -9.44 -19.66 -9.47
CA TRP A 194 -10.58 -20.39 -8.90
C TRP A 194 -11.72 -20.52 -9.91
N PRO A 195 -12.45 -21.65 -9.92
CA PRO A 195 -13.66 -21.77 -10.72
C PRO A 195 -14.64 -20.63 -10.41
N TRP A 196 -15.37 -20.15 -11.42
CA TRP A 196 -16.25 -18.98 -11.33
C TRP A 196 -17.06 -18.87 -10.03
N LYS A 197 -17.76 -19.93 -9.63
CA LYS A 197 -18.58 -19.95 -8.40
C LYS A 197 -17.75 -19.71 -7.14
N GLN A 198 -16.57 -20.32 -7.07
CA GLN A 198 -15.65 -20.16 -5.92
C GLN A 198 -15.00 -18.78 -5.95
N ALA A 199 -14.61 -18.29 -7.14
CA ALA A 199 -14.08 -16.93 -7.28
C ALA A 199 -15.08 -15.86 -6.81
N VAL A 200 -16.35 -16.00 -7.15
CA VAL A 200 -17.44 -15.15 -6.65
C VAL A 200 -17.54 -15.25 -5.12
N GLN A 201 -17.58 -16.47 -4.56
CA GLN A 201 -17.65 -16.64 -3.11
C GLN A 201 -16.47 -16.00 -2.37
N LEU A 202 -15.24 -16.16 -2.87
CA LEU A 202 -14.05 -15.57 -2.27
C LEU A 202 -14.07 -14.03 -2.36
N SER A 203 -14.60 -13.49 -3.45
CA SER A 203 -14.77 -12.05 -3.62
C SER A 203 -15.82 -11.49 -2.66
N VAL A 204 -16.94 -12.20 -2.47
CA VAL A 204 -17.95 -11.86 -1.46
C VAL A 204 -17.35 -11.92 -0.05
N ASN A 205 -16.58 -12.96 0.26
CA ASN A 205 -15.90 -13.07 1.55
C ASN A 205 -14.94 -11.88 1.78
N ALA A 206 -14.19 -11.45 0.76
CA ALA A 206 -13.33 -10.29 0.85
C ALA A 206 -14.11 -8.99 1.10
N LEU A 207 -15.24 -8.81 0.42
CA LEU A 207 -16.15 -7.68 0.67
C LEU A 207 -16.69 -7.71 2.10
N CYS A 208 -17.14 -8.87 2.59
CA CYS A 208 -17.60 -9.04 3.97
C CYS A 208 -16.50 -8.66 4.98
N VAL A 209 -15.25 -9.10 4.76
CA VAL A 209 -14.11 -8.72 5.61
C VAL A 209 -13.91 -7.20 5.62
N VAL A 210 -13.95 -6.55 4.45
CA VAL A 210 -13.81 -5.10 4.36
C VAL A 210 -14.94 -4.38 5.09
N VAL A 211 -16.20 -4.79 4.90
CA VAL A 211 -17.36 -4.20 5.58
C VAL A 211 -17.28 -4.36 7.11
N LEU A 212 -16.87 -5.53 7.60
CA LEU A 212 -16.69 -5.76 9.03
C LEU A 212 -15.60 -4.86 9.62
N LEU A 213 -14.44 -4.78 8.94
CA LEU A 213 -13.35 -3.90 9.34
C LEU A 213 -13.72 -2.43 9.23
N TRP A 214 -14.61 -2.07 8.32
CA TRP A 214 -15.15 -0.71 8.22
C TRP A 214 -16.02 -0.38 9.43
N GLY A 215 -16.84 -1.32 9.90
CA GLY A 215 -17.54 -1.18 11.18
C GLY A 215 -16.58 -0.88 12.33
N VAL A 216 -15.47 -1.61 12.42
CA VAL A 216 -14.40 -1.32 13.39
C VAL A 216 -13.79 0.07 13.15
N GLN A 217 -13.52 0.43 11.89
CA GLN A 217 -13.01 1.74 11.53
C GLN A 217 -13.96 2.86 11.99
N LYS A 218 -15.28 2.72 11.83
CA LYS A 218 -16.26 3.71 12.28
C LYS A 218 -16.23 3.92 13.80
N LEU A 219 -16.02 2.85 14.56
CA LEU A 219 -15.90 2.91 16.02
C LEU A 219 -14.63 3.65 16.44
N ILE A 220 -13.53 3.46 15.72
CA ILE A 220 -12.26 4.13 16.01
C ILE A 220 -12.29 5.58 15.53
N PHE A 221 -12.73 5.82 14.30
CA PHE A 221 -12.74 7.11 13.60
C PHE A 221 -14.19 7.59 13.41
N PRO A 222 -14.74 8.41 14.33
CA PRO A 222 -16.17 8.73 14.33
C PRO A 222 -16.66 9.46 13.07
N THR A 223 -15.79 10.19 12.39
CA THR A 223 -16.07 10.93 11.15
C THR A 223 -16.00 10.05 9.90
N ALA A 224 -15.55 8.80 10.00
CA ALA A 224 -15.56 7.87 8.86
C ALA A 224 -17.00 7.64 8.40
N GLU A 225 -17.31 7.86 7.13
CA GLU A 225 -18.66 7.62 6.60
C GLU A 225 -18.85 6.14 6.28
N PHE A 226 -20.10 5.67 6.26
CA PHE A 226 -20.45 4.39 5.64
C PHE A 226 -20.85 4.66 4.19
N PHE A 227 -20.40 3.81 3.27
CA PHE A 227 -20.74 3.91 1.85
C PHE A 227 -22.14 3.38 1.50
N ILE A 228 -22.80 2.72 2.45
CA ILE A 228 -24.15 2.17 2.34
C ILE A 228 -25.10 3.09 3.09
#